data_AF-A0A0K2UF04-F1
#
_entry.id   AF-A0A0K2UF04-F1
#
_cell.length_a   1.000
_cell.length_b   1.000
_cell.length_c   1.000
_cell.angle_alpha   90.00
_cell.angle_beta   90.00
_cell.angle_gamma   90.00
#
_symmetry.space_group_name_H-M   'P 1'
#
loop_
_entity.id
_entity.type
_entity.pdbx_description
1 polymer ?
#
loop_
_entity_poly.entity_id
_entity_poly.type
_entity_poly.pdbx_seq_one_letter_code
_entity_poly.pdbx_strand_id
1 'polypeptide(L)'
;MEQARRDAILELARAGHKPSAIYKLLNYPKTTVYRIFSAWEVEGKVCCKAHNMTSDRIRTPRLLEGLWKSIKASPGTSLSRLAKNHGVSKQLVYEAVNDDLGYRSYRMAKKHILTTSMKATRLTNGKRLLNT
;
A
#
# COMPACT_ATOMS: atom_id res chain seq x y z
N MET A 1 -12.53 -14.51 17.91
CA MET A 1 -13.16 -14.61 19.25
C MET A 1 -13.83 -13.31 19.68
N GLU A 2 -13.13 -12.18 19.61
CA GLU A 2 -13.66 -10.89 20.08
C GLU A 2 -14.93 -10.44 19.31
N GLN A 3 -15.00 -10.64 17.99
CA GLN A 3 -16.19 -10.27 17.20
C GLN A 3 -17.44 -11.04 17.64
N ALA A 4 -17.33 -12.36 17.86
CA ALA A 4 -18.44 -13.19 18.34
C ALA A 4 -18.99 -12.74 19.71
N ARG A 5 -18.14 -12.20 20.60
CA ARG A 5 -18.59 -11.62 21.88
C ARG A 5 -19.39 -10.33 21.67
N ARG A 6 -19.01 -9.51 20.70
CA ARG A 6 -19.78 -8.31 20.32
C ARG A 6 -21.12 -8.66 19.70
N ASP A 7 -21.13 -9.68 18.85
CA ASP A 7 -22.36 -10.18 18.23
C ASP A 7 -23.33 -10.73 19.30
N ALA A 8 -22.82 -11.44 20.31
CA ALA A 8 -23.63 -11.88 21.45
C ALA A 8 -24.21 -10.71 22.28
N ILE A 9 -23.44 -9.63 22.48
CA ILE A 9 -23.93 -8.41 23.13
C ILE A 9 -25.06 -7.77 22.31
N LEU A 10 -24.93 -7.76 20.98
CA LEU A 10 -25.91 -7.23 20.05
C LEU A 10 -27.22 -8.03 20.09
N GLU A 11 -27.15 -9.36 20.05
CA GLU A 11 -28.34 -10.22 20.12
C GLU A 11 -29.09 -10.04 21.44
N LEU A 12 -28.37 -9.91 22.56
CA LEU A 12 -29.00 -9.60 23.85
C LEU A 12 -29.60 -8.19 23.90
N ALA A 13 -28.95 -7.20 23.27
CA ALA A 13 -29.49 -5.85 23.17
C ALA A 13 -30.77 -5.82 22.31
N ARG A 14 -30.79 -6.54 21.17
CA ARG A 14 -31.97 -6.73 20.32
C ARG A 14 -33.12 -7.43 21.05
N ALA A 15 -32.79 -8.39 21.92
CA ALA A 15 -33.74 -9.04 22.81
C ALA A 15 -34.23 -8.15 23.98
N GLY A 16 -33.79 -6.89 24.06
CA GLY A 16 -34.27 -5.91 25.05
C GLY A 16 -33.56 -5.98 26.41
N HIS A 17 -32.46 -6.72 26.54
CA HIS A 17 -31.71 -6.76 27.78
C HIS A 17 -30.95 -5.44 28.02
N LYS A 18 -31.00 -4.95 29.27
CA LYS A 18 -30.23 -3.77 29.69
C LYS A 18 -28.72 -4.09 29.73
N PRO A 19 -27.82 -3.12 29.45
CA PRO A 19 -26.37 -3.33 29.53
C PRO A 19 -25.89 -3.91 30.85
N SER A 20 -26.57 -3.56 31.95
CA SER A 20 -26.30 -4.04 33.30
C SER A 20 -26.52 -5.54 33.50
N ALA A 21 -27.46 -6.14 32.76
CA ALA A 21 -27.70 -7.57 32.74
C ALA A 21 -26.69 -8.28 31.82
N ILE A 22 -26.40 -7.68 30.67
CA ILE A 22 -25.52 -8.24 29.64
C ILE A 22 -24.10 -8.47 30.17
N TYR A 23 -23.49 -7.48 30.84
CA TYR A 23 -22.10 -7.64 31.31
C TYR A 23 -21.96 -8.72 32.39
N LYS A 24 -23.00 -8.91 33.21
CA LYS A 24 -23.05 -9.98 34.23
C LYS A 24 -23.22 -11.34 33.59
N LEU A 25 -24.11 -11.44 32.59
CA LEU A 25 -24.40 -12.69 31.90
C LEU A 25 -23.21 -13.20 31.06
N LEU A 26 -22.58 -12.30 30.29
CA LEU A 26 -21.46 -12.65 29.42
C LEU A 26 -20.10 -12.65 30.13
N ASN A 27 -20.08 -12.29 31.43
CA ASN A 27 -18.86 -12.08 32.21
C ASN A 27 -17.81 -11.23 31.45
N TYR A 28 -18.27 -10.09 30.92
CA TYR A 28 -17.48 -9.23 30.03
C TYR A 28 -17.29 -7.84 30.64
N PRO A 29 -16.20 -7.11 30.34
CA PRO A 29 -15.95 -5.82 30.98
C PRO A 29 -17.10 -4.82 30.78
N LYS A 30 -17.63 -4.30 31.89
CA LYS A 30 -18.74 -3.34 31.92
C LYS A 30 -18.53 -2.18 30.94
N THR A 31 -17.33 -1.59 30.94
CA THR A 31 -16.98 -0.45 30.08
C THR A 31 -17.15 -0.77 28.59
N THR A 32 -16.75 -1.97 28.17
CA THR A 32 -16.85 -2.41 26.77
C THR A 32 -18.30 -2.66 26.37
N VAL A 33 -19.10 -3.28 27.25
CA VAL A 33 -20.54 -3.51 26.99
C VAL A 33 -21.27 -2.19 26.78
N TYR A 34 -21.07 -1.22 27.69
CA TYR A 34 -21.71 0.09 27.56
C TYR A 34 -21.26 0.83 26.30
N ARG A 35 -19.97 0.80 25.97
CA ARG A 35 -19.45 1.43 24.74
C ARG A 35 -20.05 0.83 23.47
N ILE A 36 -20.19 -0.50 23.42
CA ILE A 36 -20.82 -1.20 22.29
C ILE A 36 -22.31 -0.87 22.22
N PHE A 37 -23.01 -0.88 23.35
CA PHE A 37 -24.44 -0.61 23.42
C PHE A 37 -24.77 0.82 22.97
N SER A 38 -24.03 1.83 23.45
CA SER A 38 -24.21 3.21 23.02
C SER A 38 -23.85 3.42 21.54
N ALA A 39 -22.81 2.73 21.03
CA ALA A 39 -22.48 2.77 19.60
C ALA A 39 -23.59 2.13 18.76
N TRP A 40 -24.21 1.05 19.23
CA TRP A 40 -25.35 0.43 18.58
C TRP A 40 -26.58 1.34 18.54
N GLU A 41 -26.95 1.97 19.65
CA GLU A 41 -28.09 2.91 19.71
C GLU A 41 -27.93 4.09 18.75
N VAL A 42 -26.70 4.59 18.57
CA VAL A 42 -26.42 5.78 17.75
C VAL A 42 -26.16 5.47 16.28
N GLU A 43 -25.29 4.50 15.99
CA GLU A 43 -24.77 4.23 14.63
C GLU A 43 -25.43 3.00 13.97
N GLY A 44 -26.18 2.18 14.73
CA GLY A 44 -26.77 0.92 14.26
C GLY A 44 -25.73 -0.14 13.88
N LYS A 45 -24.44 0.09 14.15
CA LYS A 45 -23.32 -0.78 13.77
C LYS A 45 -22.41 -1.06 14.97
N VAL A 46 -21.93 -2.30 15.04
CA VAL A 46 -21.10 -2.85 16.14
C VAL A 46 -19.77 -3.41 15.60
N CYS A 47 -19.29 -2.86 14.49
CA CYS A 47 -17.92 -3.16 14.06
C CYS A 47 -16.93 -2.41 14.96
N CYS A 48 -15.76 -3.01 15.20
CA CYS A 48 -14.62 -2.23 15.69
C CYS A 48 -14.39 -1.06 14.76
N LYS A 49 -14.17 0.14 15.31
CA LYS A 49 -13.56 1.22 14.53
C LYS A 49 -12.26 0.67 13.96
N ALA A 50 -12.08 0.84 12.65
CA ALA A 50 -10.84 0.47 12.00
C ALA A 50 -9.69 1.19 12.73
N HIS A 51 -8.60 0.47 12.96
CA HIS A 51 -7.41 1.10 13.50
C HIS A 51 -6.92 2.13 12.47
N ASN A 52 -6.91 3.40 12.87
CA ASN A 52 -6.31 4.44 12.05
C ASN A 52 -4.81 4.18 12.01
N MET A 53 -4.27 3.96 10.81
CA MET A 53 -2.83 3.83 10.67
C MET A 53 -2.18 5.16 11.03
N THR A 54 -1.09 5.09 11.80
CA THR A 54 -0.30 6.25 12.20
C THR A 54 0.16 7.04 10.96
N SER A 55 0.05 8.36 11.01
CA SER A 55 0.38 9.28 9.91
C SER A 55 1.87 9.35 9.57
N ASP A 56 2.73 8.77 10.39
CA ASP A 56 4.20 8.84 10.30
C ASP A 56 4.77 8.00 9.13
N ARG A 57 3.99 7.83 8.07
CA ARG A 57 4.44 7.17 6.85
C ARG A 57 5.46 8.08 6.17
N ILE A 58 6.74 7.80 6.42
CA ILE A 58 7.89 8.49 5.82
C ILE A 58 7.80 8.46 4.28
N ARG A 59 7.13 7.45 3.72
CA ARG A 59 6.81 7.30 2.29
C ARG A 59 5.59 8.12 1.89
N THR A 60 5.73 9.45 1.92
CA THR A 60 4.66 10.38 1.53
C THR A 60 4.40 10.32 0.02
N PRO A 61 3.15 10.59 -0.44
CA PRO A 61 2.81 10.61 -1.87
C PRO A 61 3.70 11.57 -2.69
N ARG A 62 4.04 12.72 -2.10
CA ARG A 62 4.92 13.72 -2.71
C ARG A 62 6.32 13.18 -3.00
N LEU A 63 6.88 12.40 -2.06
CA LEU A 63 8.18 11.76 -2.25
C LEU A 63 8.12 10.72 -3.37
N LEU A 64 7.07 9.88 -3.38
CA LEU A 64 6.88 8.87 -4.41
C LEU A 64 6.77 9.48 -5.81
N GLU A 65 6.01 10.57 -5.95
CA GLU A 65 5.88 11.28 -7.22
C GLU A 65 7.23 11.90 -7.66
N GLY A 66 7.99 12.46 -6.73
CA GLY A 66 9.32 13.01 -7.00
C GLY A 66 10.33 11.94 -7.46
N LEU A 67 10.32 10.78 -6.80
CA LEU A 67 11.14 9.63 -7.19
C LEU A 67 10.73 9.11 -8.57
N TRP A 68 9.43 8.97 -8.82
CA TRP A 68 8.90 8.53 -10.12
C TRP A 68 9.35 9.44 -11.26
N LYS A 69 9.20 10.77 -11.10
CA LYS A 69 9.66 11.76 -12.11
C LYS A 69 11.16 11.66 -12.36
N SER A 70 11.95 11.48 -11.31
CA SER A 70 13.41 11.35 -11.41
C SER A 70 13.83 10.09 -12.18
N ILE A 71 13.18 8.96 -11.91
CA ILE A 71 13.44 7.69 -12.58
C ILE A 71 12.99 7.75 -14.05
N LYS A 72 11.82 8.35 -14.32
CA LYS A 72 11.32 8.54 -15.69
C LYS A 72 12.28 9.38 -16.53
N ALA A 73 12.83 10.44 -15.95
CA ALA A 73 13.79 11.32 -16.63
C ALA A 73 15.15 10.64 -16.88
N SER A 74 15.64 9.86 -15.92
CA SER A 74 16.92 9.15 -16.05
C SER A 74 16.84 7.77 -15.38
N PRO A 75 16.49 6.71 -16.13
CA PRO A 75 16.29 5.37 -15.56
C PRO A 75 17.61 4.69 -15.15
N GLY A 76 18.76 5.17 -15.63
CA GLY A 76 20.08 4.66 -15.27
C GLY A 76 20.63 5.20 -13.95
N THR A 77 19.89 6.06 -13.25
CA THR A 77 20.36 6.69 -12.02
C THR A 77 20.40 5.69 -10.87
N SER A 78 21.51 5.64 -10.12
CA SER A 78 21.62 4.74 -8.97
C SER A 78 20.72 5.19 -7.81
N LEU A 79 20.23 4.22 -7.02
CA LEU A 79 19.42 4.50 -5.83
C LEU A 79 20.14 5.42 -4.82
N SER A 80 21.47 5.26 -4.67
CA SER A 80 22.27 6.13 -3.82
C SER A 80 22.27 7.59 -4.29
N ARG A 81 22.26 7.82 -5.61
CA ARG A 81 22.20 9.17 -6.16
C ARG A 81 20.79 9.76 -6.04
N LEU A 82 19.75 8.94 -6.25
CA LEU A 82 18.37 9.35 -5.98
C LEU A 82 18.19 9.77 -4.52
N ALA A 83 18.71 8.97 -3.58
CA ALA A 83 18.67 9.27 -2.15
C ALA A 83 19.32 10.63 -1.81
N LYS A 84 20.52 10.89 -2.35
CA LYS A 84 21.19 12.19 -2.18
C LYS A 84 20.39 13.35 -2.76
N ASN A 85 19.82 13.18 -3.95
CA ASN A 85 19.04 14.24 -4.61
C ASN A 85 17.76 14.60 -3.84
N HIS A 86 17.14 13.62 -3.19
CA HIS A 86 15.89 13.78 -2.44
C HIS A 86 16.12 13.99 -0.93
N GLY A 87 17.38 14.01 -0.46
CA GLY A 87 17.71 14.24 0.95
C GLY A 87 17.24 13.12 1.90
N VAL A 88 17.08 11.90 1.40
CA VAL A 88 16.52 10.76 2.15
C VAL A 88 17.52 9.61 2.22
N SER A 89 17.28 8.65 3.12
CA SER A 89 18.13 7.47 3.24
C SER A 89 18.01 6.58 1.99
N LYS A 90 19.11 5.89 1.65
CA LYS A 90 19.14 4.94 0.53
C LYS A 90 18.13 3.81 0.74
N GLN A 91 17.99 3.32 1.97
CA GLN A 91 17.05 2.25 2.30
C GLN A 91 15.62 2.66 2.03
N LEU A 92 15.24 3.89 2.44
CA LEU A 92 13.90 4.40 2.17
C LEU A 92 13.62 4.49 0.67
N VAL A 93 14.57 4.97 -0.11
CA VAL A 93 14.43 5.01 -1.58
C VAL A 93 14.32 3.62 -2.17
N TYR A 94 15.11 2.65 -1.69
CA TYR A 94 15.03 1.27 -2.14
C TYR A 94 13.63 0.70 -1.92
N GLU A 95 13.10 0.82 -0.71
CA GLU A 95 11.76 0.31 -0.37
C GLU A 95 10.67 1.04 -1.17
N ALA A 96 10.76 2.37 -1.27
CA ALA A 96 9.81 3.17 -2.06
C ALA A 96 9.81 2.79 -3.55
N VAL A 97 10.99 2.52 -4.12
CA VAL A 97 11.14 2.17 -5.53
C VAL A 97 10.69 0.74 -5.82
N ASN A 98 11.05 -0.23 -4.97
CA ASN A 98 10.71 -1.64 -5.16
C ASN A 98 9.28 -1.97 -4.74
N ASP A 99 8.84 -1.53 -3.56
CA ASP A 99 7.58 -1.96 -2.96
C ASP A 99 6.41 -1.07 -3.41
N ASP A 100 6.59 0.25 -3.36
CA ASP A 100 5.50 1.20 -3.67
C ASP A 100 5.43 1.51 -5.18
N LEU A 101 6.56 1.74 -5.86
CA LEU A 101 6.60 2.03 -7.31
C LEU A 101 6.74 0.79 -8.20
N GLY A 102 7.12 -0.37 -7.65
CA GLY A 102 7.24 -1.62 -8.39
C GLY A 102 8.38 -1.68 -9.41
N TYR A 103 9.36 -0.77 -9.35
CA TYR A 103 10.50 -0.79 -10.26
C TYR A 103 11.58 -1.74 -9.75
N ARG A 104 12.12 -2.56 -10.67
CA ARG A 104 13.34 -3.34 -10.42
C ARG A 104 14.46 -2.86 -11.33
N SER A 105 15.68 -2.82 -10.82
CA SER A 105 16.86 -2.59 -11.65
C SER A 105 17.07 -3.79 -12.57
N TYR A 106 16.89 -3.58 -13.87
CA TYR A 106 17.25 -4.59 -14.86
C TYR A 106 18.77 -4.74 -14.93
N ARG A 107 19.24 -5.98 -15.11
CA ARG A 107 20.65 -6.23 -15.42
C ARG A 107 20.93 -5.71 -16.82
N MET A 108 21.85 -4.76 -16.93
CA MET A 108 22.28 -4.22 -18.22
C MET A 108 23.02 -5.32 -19.00
N ALA A 109 22.56 -5.61 -20.22
CA ALA A 109 23.24 -6.51 -21.14
C ALA A 109 24.16 -5.70 -22.06
N LYS A 110 25.41 -6.15 -22.23
CA LYS A 110 26.32 -5.59 -23.23
C LYS A 110 25.77 -5.90 -24.61
N LYS A 111 25.47 -4.88 -25.40
CA LYS A 111 25.01 -5.01 -26.78
C LYS A 111 25.85 -4.14 -27.71
N HIS A 112 25.92 -4.52 -28.97
CA HIS A 112 26.58 -3.70 -29.99
C HIS A 112 25.83 -2.38 -30.18
N ILE A 113 26.55 -1.26 -30.10
CA ILE A 113 26.00 0.07 -30.36
C ILE A 113 25.87 0.23 -31.88
N LEU A 114 24.65 0.20 -32.39
CA LEU A 114 24.41 0.30 -33.83
C LEU A 114 24.55 1.74 -34.31
N THR A 115 25.34 1.93 -35.36
CA THR A 115 25.38 3.18 -36.12
C THR A 115 24.07 3.38 -36.89
N THR A 116 23.81 4.63 -37.31
CA THR A 116 22.58 4.98 -38.05
C THR A 116 22.46 4.17 -39.35
N SER A 117 23.57 3.99 -40.07
CA SER A 117 23.61 3.16 -41.28
C SER A 117 23.24 1.70 -40.98
N MET A 118 23.82 1.09 -39.93
CA MET A 118 23.51 -0.29 -39.55
C MET A 118 22.03 -0.47 -39.16
N LYS A 119 21.43 0.53 -38.51
CA LYS A 119 19.98 0.50 -38.17
C LYS A 119 19.13 0.49 -39.44
N ALA A 120 19.47 1.33 -40.43
CA ALA A 120 18.75 1.39 -41.70
C ALA A 120 18.84 0.06 -42.47
N THR A 121 20.05 -0.50 -42.61
CA THR A 121 20.24 -1.80 -43.28
C THR A 121 19.45 -2.91 -42.59
N ARG A 122 19.50 -2.99 -41.25
CA ARG A 122 18.74 -3.98 -40.48
C ARG A 122 17.23 -3.84 -40.67
N LEU A 123 16.71 -2.61 -40.71
CA LEU A 123 15.30 -2.36 -40.94
C LEU A 123 14.86 -2.83 -42.33
N THR A 124 15.62 -2.51 -43.38
CA THR A 124 15.34 -2.93 -44.75
C THR A 124 15.36 -4.46 -44.89
N ASN A 125 16.41 -5.11 -44.35
CA ASN A 125 16.53 -6.55 -44.41
C ASN A 125 15.42 -7.26 -43.62
N GLY A 126 15.07 -6.75 -42.43
CA GLY A 126 13.98 -7.29 -41.62
C GLY A 126 12.62 -7.21 -42.33
N LYS A 127 12.32 -6.08 -42.99
CA LYS A 127 11.10 -5.94 -43.80
C LYS A 127 11.08 -6.89 -45.00
N ARG A 128 12.23 -7.08 -45.67
CA ARG A 128 12.34 -7.99 -46.81
C ARG A 128 12.06 -9.45 -46.40
N LEU A 129 12.56 -9.88 -45.25
CA LEU A 129 12.36 -11.24 -44.72
C LEU A 129 10.93 -11.50 -44.20
N LEU A 130 10.18 -10.45 -43.84
CA LEU A 130 8.78 -10.57 -43.40
C LEU A 130 7.78 -10.67 -44.56
N ASN A 131 8.17 -10.19 -45.75
CA ASN A 131 7.31 -10.13 -46.95
C ASN A 131 7.64 -11.21 -47.99
N THR A 132 8.33 -12.27 -47.59
CA THR A 132 8.53 -13.51 -48.36
C THR A 132 7.54 -14.57 -47.91
#